data_AF-A0A7I8CZK6-F1
#
_entry.id   AF-A0A7I8CZK6-F1
#
_cell.length_a   1.000
_cell.length_b   1.000
_cell.length_c   1.000
_cell.angle_alpha   90.00
_cell.angle_beta   90.00
_cell.angle_gamma   90.00
#
_symmetry.space_group_name_H-M   'P 1'
#
loop_
_entity.id
_entity.type
_entity.pdbx_description
1 polymer ?
#
loop_
_entity_poly.entity_id
_entity_poly.type
_entity_poly.pdbx_seq_one_letter_code
_entity_poly.pdbx_strand_id
1 'polypeptide(L)'
;MNPDPKIGAQAAATESGEPTDMGFANVGTAPLGTRIFRRQKMAKGWFHNSNCFLARYPVDPARREEFLSALNDMFAFAEPWYEEHAHFAFHGWARDPNTWVVIAAWKSEEILERLRKEPEFQKHSVRMLECCTGPMIIEQFSGMKVDRSVFDLYPAGKSEVHLPTQSLGVEFV
;
A
#
# COMPACT_ATOMS: atom_id res chain seq x y z
N MET A 1 63.18 13.24 -22.71
CA MET A 1 62.01 13.56 -23.53
C MET A 1 61.45 12.24 -24.03
N ASN A 2 60.36 11.77 -23.44
CA ASN A 2 59.58 10.63 -23.92
C ASN A 2 58.26 11.19 -24.45
N PRO A 3 57.83 10.85 -25.68
CA PRO A 3 56.57 11.34 -26.23
C PRO A 3 55.35 10.54 -25.75
N ASP A 4 54.21 11.24 -25.83
CA ASP A 4 52.84 10.90 -25.45
C ASP A 4 52.25 9.58 -26.00
N PRO A 5 51.21 9.04 -25.34
CA PRO A 5 50.43 7.89 -25.81
C PRO A 5 49.25 8.33 -26.71
N LYS A 6 49.00 7.59 -27.80
CA LYS A 6 47.73 7.65 -28.54
C LYS A 6 47.18 6.25 -28.87
N ILE A 7 46.09 5.94 -28.18
CA ILE A 7 44.77 5.51 -28.68
C ILE A 7 44.71 4.47 -29.82
N GLY A 8 44.05 3.35 -29.50
CA GLY A 8 43.36 2.41 -30.40
C GLY A 8 43.18 1.07 -29.66
N ALA A 9 42.09 0.32 -29.72
CA ALA A 9 40.77 0.42 -30.33
C ALA A 9 39.84 -0.53 -29.53
N GLN A 10 38.54 -0.26 -29.57
CA GLN A 10 37.49 -1.07 -28.96
C GLN A 10 37.37 -2.46 -29.62
N ALA A 11 37.01 -3.46 -28.82
CA ALA A 11 36.24 -4.62 -29.27
C ALA A 11 35.21 -4.97 -28.20
N ALA A 12 33.97 -5.10 -28.63
CA ALA A 12 32.78 -5.34 -27.85
C ALA A 12 32.71 -6.79 -27.35
N ALA A 13 32.22 -6.97 -26.11
CA ALA A 13 31.67 -8.23 -25.64
C ALA A 13 30.24 -7.97 -25.15
N THR A 14 29.29 -8.38 -25.97
CA THR A 14 27.89 -8.59 -25.61
C THR A 14 27.79 -9.82 -24.71
N GLU A 15 27.36 -9.64 -23.47
CA GLU A 15 26.82 -10.73 -22.65
C GLU A 15 25.42 -10.34 -22.18
N SER A 16 24.43 -10.92 -22.87
CA SER A 16 23.05 -11.03 -22.42
C SER A 16 22.98 -12.02 -21.26
N GLY A 17 23.18 -11.53 -20.04
CA GLY A 17 22.88 -12.29 -18.82
C GLY A 17 21.37 -12.26 -18.56
N GLU A 18 20.68 -13.33 -18.93
CA GLU A 18 19.34 -13.60 -18.37
C GLU A 18 19.47 -13.73 -16.84
N PRO A 19 18.59 -13.11 -16.05
CA PRO A 19 18.63 -13.28 -14.60
C PRO A 19 18.17 -14.71 -14.27
N THR A 20 19.08 -15.46 -13.66
CA THR A 20 18.86 -16.77 -13.05
C THR A 20 17.53 -16.84 -12.31
N ASP A 21 16.67 -17.72 -12.80
CA ASP A 21 15.44 -18.16 -12.15
C ASP A 21 15.83 -18.94 -10.88
N MET A 22 15.82 -18.23 -9.74
CA MET A 22 15.94 -18.85 -8.43
C MET A 22 14.62 -19.54 -8.14
N GLY A 23 14.57 -20.84 -8.46
CA GLY A 23 13.40 -21.68 -8.25
C GLY A 23 12.92 -21.65 -6.80
N PHE A 24 11.60 -21.60 -6.62
CA PHE A 24 10.98 -21.84 -5.32
C PHE A 24 9.83 -22.83 -5.46
N ALA A 25 9.84 -23.77 -4.53
CA ALA A 25 8.98 -24.94 -4.47
C ALA A 25 7.49 -24.59 -4.44
N ASN A 26 6.72 -25.38 -5.18
CA ASN A 26 5.29 -25.57 -4.94
C ASN A 26 5.08 -26.21 -3.56
N VAL A 27 4.48 -25.48 -2.62
CA VAL A 27 3.88 -26.02 -1.39
C VAL A 27 2.72 -25.08 -1.06
N GLY A 28 1.45 -25.47 -1.10
CA GLY A 28 0.88 -26.59 -0.37
C GLY A 28 0.71 -26.17 1.09
N THR A 29 -0.51 -25.75 1.47
CA THR A 29 -0.98 -25.62 2.87
C THR A 29 -0.07 -24.82 3.83
N ALA A 30 -0.03 -23.49 3.72
CA ALA A 30 0.56 -22.64 4.76
C ALA A 30 -0.50 -22.27 5.83
N PRO A 31 -0.12 -22.13 7.12
CA PRO A 31 -1.04 -21.69 8.18
C PRO A 31 -1.52 -20.26 7.93
N LEU A 32 -2.64 -19.89 8.57
CA LEU A 32 -3.43 -18.65 8.43
C LEU A 32 -2.67 -17.30 8.60
N GLY A 33 -1.35 -17.28 8.72
CA GLY A 33 -0.54 -16.09 9.03
C GLY A 33 0.38 -15.58 7.93
N THR A 34 0.46 -16.20 6.74
CA THR A 34 1.38 -15.69 5.70
C THR A 34 0.79 -15.83 4.31
N ARG A 35 -0.18 -14.98 3.96
CA ARG A 35 -0.37 -14.64 2.54
C ARG A 35 0.79 -13.74 2.16
N ILE A 36 1.85 -14.34 1.64
CA ILE A 36 2.88 -13.61 0.91
C ILE A 36 2.15 -13.04 -0.31
N PHE A 37 1.90 -11.73 -0.28
CA PHE A 37 1.39 -11.01 -1.45
C PHE A 37 2.25 -11.41 -2.64
N ARG A 38 1.62 -11.84 -3.74
CA ARG A 38 2.29 -11.94 -5.03
C ARG A 38 3.05 -10.63 -5.22
N ARG A 39 4.33 -10.71 -5.63
CA ARG A 39 5.08 -9.54 -6.08
C ARG A 39 4.22 -8.81 -7.11
N GLN A 40 3.55 -7.73 -6.69
CA GLN A 40 3.18 -6.70 -7.64
C GLN A 40 4.50 -6.30 -8.30
N LYS A 41 4.56 -6.34 -9.63
CA LYS A 41 5.64 -5.70 -10.36
C LYS A 41 5.58 -4.23 -9.97
N MET A 42 6.40 -3.83 -9.00
CA MET A 42 6.58 -2.42 -8.68
C MET A 42 6.94 -1.73 -9.99
N ALA A 43 6.12 -0.77 -10.41
CA ALA A 43 6.43 0.01 -11.59
C ALA A 43 7.83 0.59 -11.38
N LYS A 44 8.73 0.39 -12.35
CA LYS A 44 10.06 1.01 -12.31
C LYS A 44 9.86 2.53 -12.45
N GLY A 45 9.86 3.27 -11.34
CA GLY A 45 9.71 4.73 -11.41
C GLY A 45 9.51 5.41 -10.07
N TRP A 46 9.84 6.70 -10.05
CA TRP A 46 9.50 7.62 -8.97
C TRP A 46 8.08 8.16 -9.19
N PHE A 47 7.21 8.07 -8.19
CA PHE A 47 5.85 8.61 -8.28
C PHE A 47 5.82 10.06 -7.80
N HIS A 48 5.95 11.00 -8.74
CA HIS A 48 5.84 12.44 -8.46
C HIS A 48 4.53 13.06 -9.00
N ASN A 49 3.72 12.28 -9.72
CA ASN A 49 2.48 12.71 -10.37
C ASN A 49 1.21 12.12 -9.71
N SER A 50 1.33 11.59 -8.50
CA SER A 50 0.21 10.92 -7.81
C SER A 50 0.25 11.26 -6.33
N ASN A 51 -0.93 11.26 -5.70
CA ASN A 51 -1.05 11.38 -4.26
C ASN A 51 -0.77 10.03 -3.59
N CYS A 52 -0.37 10.07 -2.32
CA CYS A 52 -0.10 8.89 -1.51
C CYS A 52 -0.66 9.13 -0.12
N PHE A 53 -1.06 8.07 0.57
CA PHE A 53 -1.38 8.17 2.00
C PHE A 53 -0.65 7.11 2.81
N LEU A 54 -0.53 7.37 4.10
CA LEU A 54 -0.09 6.44 5.12
C LEU A 54 -1.17 6.34 6.19
N ALA A 55 -1.84 5.19 6.27
CA ALA A 55 -2.84 4.89 7.29
C ALA A 55 -2.24 4.03 8.40
N ARG A 56 -2.63 4.29 9.64
CA ARG A 56 -2.25 3.53 10.83
C ARG A 56 -3.48 3.14 11.62
N TYR A 57 -3.59 1.85 11.92
CA TYR A 57 -4.61 1.28 12.79
C TYR A 57 -3.96 0.90 14.12
N PRO A 58 -4.32 1.55 15.25
CA PRO A 58 -3.88 1.12 16.57
C PRO A 58 -4.73 -0.08 17.01
N VAL A 59 -4.29 -1.30 16.69
CA VAL A 59 -5.04 -2.54 16.90
C VAL A 59 -5.01 -2.95 18.37
N ASP A 60 -6.18 -3.25 18.95
CA ASP A 60 -6.27 -3.85 20.27
C ASP A 60 -5.62 -5.25 20.26
N PRO A 61 -4.58 -5.50 21.08
CA PRO A 61 -3.94 -6.81 21.16
C PRO A 61 -4.93 -7.95 21.44
N ALA A 62 -5.97 -7.70 22.23
CA ALA A 62 -6.99 -8.69 22.57
C ALA A 62 -7.92 -9.02 21.40
N ARG A 63 -7.99 -8.16 20.38
CA ARG A 63 -8.83 -8.32 19.18
C ARG A 63 -8.02 -8.51 17.90
N ARG A 64 -6.71 -8.79 17.99
CA ARG A 64 -5.85 -8.95 16.82
C ARG A 64 -6.34 -10.02 15.85
N GLU A 65 -6.81 -11.16 16.33
CA GLU A 65 -7.29 -12.24 15.44
C GLU A 65 -8.54 -11.83 14.67
N GLU A 66 -9.45 -11.10 15.31
CA GLU A 66 -10.65 -10.54 14.70
C GLU A 66 -10.29 -9.49 13.64
N PHE A 67 -9.34 -8.61 13.95
CA PHE A 67 -8.78 -7.65 12.99
C PHE A 67 -8.20 -8.36 11.76
N LEU A 68 -7.39 -9.40 11.97
CA LEU A 68 -6.78 -10.17 10.88
C LEU A 68 -7.83 -10.91 10.03
N SER A 69 -8.90 -11.41 10.64
CA SER A 69 -10.03 -11.99 9.89
C SER A 69 -10.71 -10.93 9.02
N ALA A 70 -11.06 -9.77 9.58
CA ALA A 70 -11.68 -8.68 8.83
C ALA A 70 -10.78 -8.17 7.68
N LEU A 71 -9.47 -8.08 7.94
CA LEU A 71 -8.45 -7.72 6.96
C LEU A 71 -8.34 -8.75 5.83
N ASN A 72 -8.39 -10.04 6.14
CA ASN A 72 -8.34 -11.10 5.13
C ASN A 72 -9.56 -11.05 4.21
N ASP A 73 -10.75 -10.81 4.79
CA ASP A 73 -11.97 -10.63 4.00
C ASP A 73 -11.87 -9.37 3.12
N MET A 74 -11.38 -8.26 3.68
CA MET A 74 -11.10 -7.03 2.95
C MET A 74 -10.19 -7.30 1.75
N PHE A 75 -9.10 -8.03 1.93
CA PHE A 75 -8.18 -8.33 0.84
C PHE A 75 -8.79 -9.23 -0.22
N ALA A 76 -9.53 -10.27 0.17
CA ALA A 76 -10.21 -11.12 -0.79
C ALA A 76 -11.18 -10.34 -1.69
N PHE A 77 -11.82 -9.29 -1.15
CA PHE A 77 -12.67 -8.40 -1.91
C PHE A 77 -11.87 -7.36 -2.73
N ALA A 78 -10.90 -6.69 -2.11
CA ALA A 78 -10.23 -5.51 -2.66
C ALA A 78 -9.04 -5.82 -3.56
N GLU A 79 -8.55 -7.07 -3.59
CA GLU A 79 -7.38 -7.48 -4.39
C GLU A 79 -7.48 -7.04 -5.87
N PRO A 80 -8.60 -7.24 -6.60
CA PRO A 80 -8.72 -6.77 -7.98
C PRO A 80 -8.56 -5.25 -8.12
N TRP A 81 -9.08 -4.48 -7.16
CA TRP A 81 -8.96 -3.02 -7.16
C TRP A 81 -7.49 -2.58 -6.99
N TYR A 82 -6.76 -3.23 -6.09
CA TYR A 82 -5.35 -2.94 -5.88
C TYR A 82 -4.50 -3.33 -7.10
N GLU A 83 -4.74 -4.49 -7.71
CA GLU A 83 -3.99 -4.93 -8.89
C GLU A 83 -4.22 -4.01 -10.10
N GLU A 84 -5.46 -3.61 -10.34
CA GLU A 84 -5.80 -2.82 -11.52
C GLU A 84 -5.52 -1.33 -11.32
N HIS A 85 -5.80 -0.78 -10.14
CA HIS A 85 -5.94 0.66 -9.96
C HIS A 85 -4.94 1.30 -9.00
N ALA A 86 -4.17 0.53 -8.23
CA ALA A 86 -3.09 1.10 -7.43
C ALA A 86 -1.83 1.31 -8.28
N HIS A 87 -1.10 2.39 -8.00
CA HIS A 87 0.31 2.50 -8.38
C HIS A 87 1.15 1.54 -7.55
N PHE A 88 0.86 1.50 -6.24
CA PHE A 88 1.36 0.51 -5.31
C PHE A 88 0.47 0.48 -4.06
N ALA A 89 0.53 -0.62 -3.33
CA ALA A 89 0.04 -0.72 -1.97
C ALA A 89 1.00 -1.55 -1.11
N PHE A 90 1.26 -1.08 0.10
CA PHE A 90 2.01 -1.76 1.13
C PHE A 90 1.12 -1.96 2.34
N HIS A 91 1.15 -3.15 2.90
CA HIS A 91 0.42 -3.52 4.11
C HIS A 91 1.36 -4.28 5.04
N GLY A 92 1.40 -3.91 6.31
CA GLY A 92 2.26 -4.61 7.27
C GLY A 92 2.17 -4.07 8.69
N TRP A 93 2.83 -4.75 9.61
CA TRP A 93 2.96 -4.30 11.00
C TRP A 93 4.07 -3.23 11.12
N ALA A 94 3.82 -2.22 11.94
CA ALA A 94 4.83 -1.22 12.30
C ALA A 94 5.88 -1.79 13.26
N ARG A 95 6.83 -0.94 13.71
CA ARG A 95 7.77 -1.31 14.79
C ARG A 95 7.03 -1.57 16.10
N ASP A 96 5.98 -0.79 16.38
CA ASP A 96 5.00 -1.16 17.40
C ASP A 96 4.22 -2.37 16.88
N PRO A 97 4.27 -3.52 17.58
CA PRO A 97 3.60 -4.73 17.12
C PRO A 97 2.09 -4.54 16.98
N ASN A 98 1.48 -3.60 17.72
CA ASN A 98 0.05 -3.38 17.76
C ASN A 98 -0.43 -2.31 16.77
N THR A 99 0.44 -1.84 15.87
CA THR A 99 0.05 -0.90 14.83
C THR A 99 0.11 -1.56 13.45
N TRP A 100 -1.04 -1.66 12.78
CA TRP A 100 -1.09 -2.05 11.37
C TRP A 100 -0.98 -0.83 10.47
N VAL A 101 -0.21 -0.96 9.40
CA VAL A 101 0.15 0.13 8.49
C VAL A 101 -0.32 -0.19 7.08
N VAL A 102 -0.88 0.82 6.42
CA VAL A 102 -1.16 0.81 4.98
C VAL A 102 -0.49 2.01 4.33
N ILE A 103 0.25 1.80 3.25
CA ILE A 103 0.76 2.89 2.40
C ILE A 103 0.28 2.61 0.99
N ALA A 104 -0.49 3.51 0.40
CA ALA A 104 -1.00 3.30 -0.95
C ALA A 104 -1.03 4.60 -1.74
N ALA A 105 -0.82 4.45 -3.05
CA ALA A 105 -1.06 5.49 -4.03
C ALA A 105 -1.97 4.92 -5.11
N TRP A 106 -3.10 5.58 -5.36
CA TRP A 106 -4.08 5.17 -6.36
C TRP A 106 -3.83 5.93 -7.67
N LYS A 107 -4.14 5.30 -8.79
CA LYS A 107 -4.04 5.93 -10.12
C LYS A 107 -5.07 7.04 -10.31
N SER A 108 -6.17 7.01 -9.56
CA SER A 108 -7.26 7.97 -9.64
C SER A 108 -8.02 8.05 -8.30
N GLU A 109 -8.33 9.27 -7.86
CA GLU A 109 -9.20 9.51 -6.70
C GLU A 109 -10.64 9.05 -6.96
N GLU A 110 -11.13 9.16 -8.20
CA GLU A 110 -12.47 8.69 -8.58
C GLU A 110 -12.63 7.18 -8.33
N ILE A 111 -11.59 6.40 -8.63
CA ILE A 111 -11.60 4.96 -8.39
C ILE A 111 -11.60 4.65 -6.90
N LEU A 112 -10.81 5.39 -6.11
CA LEU A 112 -10.80 5.24 -4.66
C LEU A 112 -12.16 5.61 -4.05
N GLU A 113 -12.80 6.66 -4.55
CA GLU A 113 -14.14 7.05 -4.15
C GLU A 113 -15.17 5.95 -4.46
N ARG A 114 -15.08 5.33 -5.64
CA ARG A 114 -15.93 4.18 -6.00
C ARG A 114 -15.71 3.01 -5.07
N LEU A 115 -14.46 2.61 -4.82
CA LEU A 115 -14.14 1.53 -3.88
C LEU A 115 -14.70 1.81 -2.48
N ARG A 116 -14.57 3.03 -1.97
CA ARG A 116 -15.10 3.43 -0.65
C ARG A 116 -16.62 3.37 -0.54
N LYS A 117 -17.34 3.40 -1.67
CA LYS A 117 -18.80 3.25 -1.72
C LYS A 117 -19.26 1.80 -1.78
N GLU A 118 -18.37 0.85 -2.03
CA GLU A 118 -18.72 -0.57 -2.08
C GLU A 118 -19.13 -1.09 -0.70
N PRO A 119 -20.30 -1.75 -0.57
CA PRO A 119 -20.79 -2.23 0.73
C PRO A 119 -19.82 -3.20 1.44
N GLU A 120 -19.16 -4.10 0.68
CA GLU A 120 -18.19 -5.03 1.26
C GLU A 120 -16.94 -4.29 1.77
N PHE A 121 -16.46 -3.28 1.04
CA PHE A 121 -15.37 -2.43 1.52
C PHE A 121 -15.74 -1.71 2.83
N GLN A 122 -16.92 -1.09 2.87
CA GLN A 122 -17.41 -0.39 4.06
C GLN A 122 -17.54 -1.32 5.26
N LYS A 123 -18.20 -2.46 5.07
CA LYS A 123 -18.40 -3.50 6.09
C LYS A 123 -17.08 -3.98 6.68
N HIS A 124 -16.11 -4.33 5.85
CA HIS A 124 -14.82 -4.82 6.34
C HIS A 124 -13.98 -3.71 6.97
N SER A 125 -14.02 -2.49 6.42
CA SER A 125 -13.34 -1.33 7.00
C SER A 125 -13.84 -1.03 8.42
N VAL A 126 -15.16 -1.06 8.62
CA VAL A 126 -15.78 -0.86 9.94
C VAL A 126 -15.38 -1.96 10.91
N ARG A 127 -15.45 -3.23 10.50
CA ARG A 127 -15.01 -4.36 11.35
C ARG A 127 -13.55 -4.25 11.78
N MET A 128 -12.67 -3.82 10.87
CA MET A 128 -11.27 -3.56 11.20
C MET A 128 -11.14 -2.42 12.22
N LEU A 129 -11.87 -1.32 12.02
CA LEU A 129 -11.83 -0.16 12.90
C LEU A 129 -12.39 -0.46 14.30
N GLU A 130 -13.42 -1.31 14.40
CA GLU A 130 -13.97 -1.76 15.69
C GLU A 130 -12.93 -2.47 16.56
N CYS A 131 -11.94 -3.14 15.95
CA CYS A 131 -10.87 -3.83 16.65
C CYS A 131 -9.74 -2.90 17.13
N CYS A 132 -9.86 -1.59 16.94
CA CYS A 132 -8.82 -0.62 17.31
C CYS A 132 -9.04 -0.02 18.69
N THR A 133 -7.98 0.49 19.31
CA THR A 133 -8.03 1.22 20.60
C THR A 133 -8.21 2.74 20.42
N GLY A 134 -8.23 3.21 19.17
CA GLY A 134 -8.30 4.61 18.80
C GLY A 134 -8.66 4.78 17.31
N PRO A 135 -8.81 6.02 16.83
CA PRO A 135 -9.12 6.26 15.42
C PRO A 135 -8.02 5.73 14.50
N MET A 136 -8.39 5.38 13.27
CA MET A 136 -7.38 5.22 12.22
C MET A 136 -6.82 6.60 11.87
N ILE A 137 -5.50 6.74 11.88
CA ILE A 137 -4.82 7.99 11.50
C ILE A 137 -4.32 7.87 10.07
N ILE A 138 -4.64 8.85 9.22
CA ILE A 138 -4.16 8.94 7.84
C ILE A 138 -3.32 10.20 7.66
N GLU A 139 -2.06 10.04 7.26
CA GLU A 139 -1.25 11.13 6.71
C GLU A 139 -1.44 11.16 5.19
N GLN A 140 -1.89 12.30 4.66
CA GLN A 140 -2.07 12.51 3.22
C GLN A 140 -0.86 13.23 2.62
N PHE A 141 -0.38 12.75 1.48
CA PHE A 141 0.74 13.34 0.74
C PHE A 141 0.29 13.67 -0.68
N SER A 142 0.71 14.83 -1.17
CA SER A 142 0.53 15.25 -2.55
C SER A 142 1.81 15.04 -3.34
N GLY A 143 1.67 14.56 -4.58
CA GLY A 143 2.81 14.42 -5.49
C GLY A 143 3.44 15.78 -5.83
N MET A 144 4.73 15.82 -6.10
CA MET A 144 5.45 17.08 -6.37
C MET A 144 4.94 17.86 -7.59
N LYS A 145 4.32 17.17 -8.56
CA LYS A 145 3.90 17.74 -9.85
C LYS A 145 2.38 17.68 -10.06
N VAL A 146 1.62 17.48 -8.99
CA VAL A 146 0.15 17.55 -9.05
C VAL A 146 -0.34 18.81 -8.36
N ASP A 147 -1.58 19.18 -8.66
CA ASP A 147 -2.29 20.16 -7.87
C ASP A 147 -2.59 19.61 -6.46
N ARG A 148 -2.61 20.50 -5.48
CA ARG A 148 -2.72 20.16 -4.05
C ARG A 148 -4.15 20.05 -3.54
N SER A 149 -5.16 20.10 -4.40
CA SER A 149 -6.59 19.94 -4.05
C SER A 149 -6.95 18.64 -3.34
N VAL A 150 -6.06 17.63 -3.34
CA VAL A 150 -6.21 16.44 -2.49
C VAL A 150 -6.39 16.80 -1.00
N PHE A 151 -5.85 17.92 -0.54
CA PHE A 151 -6.04 18.41 0.83
C PHE A 151 -7.37 19.11 1.07
N ASP A 152 -8.03 19.59 0.01
CA ASP A 152 -9.41 20.09 0.11
C ASP A 152 -10.40 18.91 0.19
N LEU A 153 -10.09 17.81 -0.50
CA LEU A 153 -10.83 16.54 -0.42
C LEU A 153 -10.66 15.85 0.94
N TYR A 154 -9.46 15.94 1.52
CA TYR A 154 -9.09 15.32 2.80
C TYR A 154 -8.53 16.36 3.78
N PRO A 155 -9.37 17.26 4.31
CA PRO A 155 -8.92 18.25 5.27
C PRO A 155 -8.47 17.57 6.57
N ALA A 156 -7.52 18.20 7.27
CA ALA A 156 -7.06 17.72 8.58
C ALA A 156 -8.23 17.67 9.58
N GLY A 157 -8.25 16.61 10.39
CA GLY A 157 -9.31 16.32 11.34
C GLY A 157 -10.15 15.10 10.93
N LYS A 158 -11.40 15.06 11.41
CA LYS A 158 -12.29 13.91 11.17
C LYS A 158 -12.57 13.74 9.68
N SER A 159 -12.37 12.53 9.19
CA SER A 159 -12.66 12.14 7.82
C SER A 159 -14.17 12.11 7.56
N GLU A 160 -14.60 12.72 6.47
CA GLU A 160 -15.99 12.63 5.96
C GLU A 160 -16.19 11.48 4.94
N VAL A 161 -15.09 10.91 4.43
CA VAL A 161 -15.11 9.91 3.35
C VAL A 161 -15.01 8.45 3.83
N HIS A 162 -14.90 8.24 5.14
CA HIS A 162 -14.82 6.91 5.76
C HIS A 162 -15.95 6.76 6.77
N LEU A 163 -16.58 5.59 6.81
CA LEU A 163 -17.61 5.33 7.80
C LEU A 163 -16.98 5.16 9.20
N PRO A 164 -17.49 5.87 10.22
CA PRO A 164 -17.09 5.62 11.59
C PRO A 164 -17.78 4.35 12.14
N THR A 165 -17.23 3.82 13.22
CA THR A 165 -17.94 2.90 14.12
C THR A 165 -18.81 3.71 15.11
N GLN A 166 -19.43 3.05 16.08
CA GLN A 166 -20.14 3.74 17.16
C GLN A 166 -19.25 4.66 18.00
N SER A 167 -17.96 4.35 18.12
CA SER A 167 -17.03 5.03 19.03
C SER A 167 -15.74 5.53 18.38
N LEU A 168 -15.38 5.01 17.21
CA LEU A 168 -14.11 5.29 16.54
C LEU A 168 -14.35 5.77 15.12
N GLY A 169 -13.49 6.67 14.65
CA GLY A 169 -13.54 7.20 13.30
C GLY A 169 -12.18 7.10 12.60
N VAL A 170 -12.05 7.90 11.55
CA VAL A 170 -10.81 8.10 10.81
C VAL A 170 -10.44 9.57 10.92
N GLU A 171 -9.16 9.85 11.13
CA GLU A 171 -8.64 11.21 11.24
C GLU A 171 -7.49 11.43 10.26
N PHE A 172 -7.56 12.52 9.49
CA PHE A 172 -6.46 13.01 8.69
C PHE A 172 -5.58 13.95 9.52
N VAL A 173 -4.27 13.79 9.43
CA VAL A 173 -3.28 14.64 10.12
C VAL A 173 -2.31 15.30 9.16
#